data_AF-A0A7J8XQM8-F1
#
_entry.id   AF-A0A7J8XQM8-F1
#
_cell.length_a   1.000
_cell.length_b   1.000
_cell.length_c   1.000
_cell.angle_alpha   90.00
_cell.angle_beta   90.00
_cell.angle_gamma   90.00
#
_symmetry.space_group_name_H-M   'P 1'
#
loop_
_entity.id
_entity.type
_entity.pdbx_description
1 polymer ?
#
loop_
_entity_poly.entity_id
_entity_poly.type
_entity_poly.pdbx_seq_one_letter_code
_entity_poly.pdbx_strand_id
1 'polypeptide(L)'
;MNQARSIRWNVSASGARPNPQGSFRYGSINVTEIFVLKNKPPVTIDGKRRTTLSGISFVNPATPIRLADQFKVKGVYKLDFPSRPLTGPPKMETSVINGTFRGFMEVILQNNDTKVQTYHLSGYAFFVVGMDYGEWSENSRGTYNKWDGIARSTTQ
;
A
#
# COMPACT_ATOMS: atom_id res chain seq x y z
N MET A 1 3.77 -17.44 1.79
CA MET A 1 4.52 -16.32 2.42
C MET A 1 6.02 -16.33 2.17
N ASN A 2 6.70 -17.49 2.13
CA ASN A 2 8.17 -17.54 1.98
C ASN A 2 8.71 -16.87 0.69
N GLN A 3 7.90 -16.83 -0.37
CA GLN A 3 8.28 -16.21 -1.65
C GLN A 3 8.73 -14.75 -1.51
N ALA A 4 8.05 -13.95 -0.66
CA ALA A 4 8.37 -12.55 -0.45
C ALA A 4 9.76 -12.36 0.19
N ARG A 5 10.23 -13.36 0.96
CA ARG A 5 11.54 -13.34 1.64
C ARG A 5 12.64 -14.06 0.86
N SER A 6 12.28 -14.98 -0.04
CA SER A 6 13.22 -15.88 -0.73
C SER A 6 13.75 -15.31 -2.04
N ILE A 7 13.01 -14.42 -2.71
CA ILE A 7 13.47 -13.77 -3.94
C ILE A 7 14.13 -12.43 -3.59
N ARG A 8 15.42 -12.30 -3.91
CA ARG A 8 16.26 -11.17 -3.51
C ARG A 8 17.10 -10.68 -4.67
N TRP A 9 17.43 -9.39 -4.66
CA TRP A 9 18.43 -8.82 -5.55
C TRP A 9 19.82 -9.29 -5.15
N ASN A 10 20.63 -9.68 -6.15
CA ASN A 10 22.04 -9.87 -5.92
C ASN A 10 22.73 -8.50 -5.90
N VAL A 11 23.04 -7.99 -4.71
CA VAL A 11 23.70 -6.69 -4.52
C VAL A 11 25.22 -6.71 -4.76
N SER A 12 25.82 -7.89 -4.99
CA SER A 12 27.24 -8.02 -5.35
C SER A 12 27.48 -8.22 -6.84
N ALA A 13 26.43 -8.55 -7.61
CA ALA A 13 26.48 -8.65 -9.07
C ALA A 13 26.66 -7.24 -9.69
N SER A 14 27.91 -6.85 -9.84
CA SER A 14 28.33 -5.63 -10.54
C SER A 14 29.17 -6.00 -11.76
N GLY A 15 29.14 -5.16 -12.80
CA GLY A 15 30.20 -5.18 -13.81
C GLY A 15 31.52 -4.71 -13.19
N ALA A 16 32.66 -5.21 -13.67
CA ALA A 16 34.00 -4.97 -13.09
C ALA A 16 34.26 -3.48 -12.81
N ARG A 17 34.04 -3.05 -11.57
CA ARG A 17 34.33 -1.69 -11.08
C ARG A 17 34.71 -1.73 -9.58
N PRO A 18 35.51 -0.77 -9.08
CA PRO A 18 36.03 -0.81 -7.71
C PRO A 18 35.00 -0.59 -6.60
N ASN A 19 33.85 0.01 -6.91
CA ASN A 19 32.81 0.34 -5.93
C ASN A 19 31.51 -0.41 -6.27
N PRO A 20 30.76 -0.90 -5.25
CA PRO A 20 29.42 -1.46 -5.47
C PRO A 20 28.53 -0.45 -6.20
N GLN A 21 28.09 -0.78 -7.42
CA GLN A 21 27.15 0.03 -8.19
C GLN A 21 25.81 -0.69 -8.29
N GLY A 22 24.75 0.01 -7.88
CA GLY A 22 23.37 -0.47 -7.93
C GLY A 22 22.83 -0.89 -6.58
N SER A 23 21.94 -0.07 -6.03
CA SER A 23 20.66 -0.46 -5.43
C SER A 23 20.12 0.77 -4.70
N PHE A 24 18.89 1.15 -5.04
CA PHE A 24 18.17 2.19 -4.32
C PHE A 24 18.10 1.75 -2.84
N ARG A 25 18.85 2.42 -1.95
CA ARG A 25 18.99 2.06 -0.52
C ARG A 25 17.73 2.45 0.26
N TYR A 26 16.61 1.86 -0.10
CA TYR A 26 15.30 2.18 0.45
C TYR A 26 15.25 1.99 1.98
N GLY A 27 16.06 1.08 2.53
CA GLY A 27 16.20 0.89 3.97
C GLY A 27 16.77 2.07 4.75
N SER A 28 17.49 2.96 4.07
CA SER A 28 18.08 4.18 4.66
C SER A 28 17.21 5.42 4.44
N ILE A 29 16.09 5.30 3.73
CA ILE A 29 15.17 6.41 3.46
C ILE A 29 14.19 6.50 4.64
N ASN A 30 14.06 7.71 5.20
CA ASN A 30 13.09 7.95 6.27
C ASN A 30 11.67 7.82 5.73
N VAL A 31 10.87 6.97 6.38
CA VAL A 31 9.44 6.84 6.09
C VAL A 31 8.73 8.13 6.54
N THR A 32 8.04 8.78 5.61
CA THR A 32 7.32 10.04 5.86
C THR A 32 5.87 9.81 6.24
N GLU A 33 5.28 8.71 5.77
CA GLU A 33 3.86 8.40 5.94
C GLU A 33 3.66 6.89 6.12
N ILE A 34 2.72 6.52 6.99
CA ILE A 34 2.43 5.13 7.32
C ILE A 34 0.93 4.89 7.17
N PHE A 35 0.57 3.89 6.36
CA PHE A 35 -0.80 3.47 6.14
C PHE A 35 -0.99 2.03 6.58
N VAL A 36 -1.86 1.81 7.56
CA VAL A 36 -2.33 0.47 7.95
C VAL A 36 -3.68 0.25 7.28
N LEU A 37 -3.66 -0.49 6.18
CA LEU A 37 -4.82 -0.79 5.37
C LEU A 37 -5.37 -2.15 5.74
N LYS A 38 -6.61 -2.21 6.21
CA LYS A 38 -7.24 -3.46 6.67
C LYS A 38 -8.41 -3.81 5.77
N ASN A 39 -8.34 -4.96 5.09
CA ASN A 39 -9.49 -5.51 4.40
C ASN A 39 -10.24 -6.49 5.31
N LYS A 40 -11.54 -6.62 5.08
CA LYS A 40 -12.47 -7.50 5.81
C LYS A 40 -13.30 -8.30 4.81
N PRO A 41 -13.98 -9.38 5.24
CA PRO A 41 -14.97 -10.06 4.41
C PRO A 41 -16.01 -9.06 3.86
N PRO A 42 -16.61 -9.34 2.69
CA PRO A 42 -17.60 -8.45 2.12
C PRO A 42 -18.77 -8.18 3.07
N VAL A 43 -19.19 -6.91 3.16
CA VAL A 43 -20.24 -6.41 4.03
C VAL A 43 -21.43 -5.91 3.21
N THR A 44 -22.61 -5.82 3.82
CA THR A 44 -23.78 -5.22 3.17
C THR A 44 -23.85 -3.74 3.50
N ILE A 45 -23.85 -2.88 2.48
CA ILE A 45 -24.06 -1.43 2.59
C ILE A 45 -25.17 -1.07 1.62
N ASP A 46 -26.22 -0.41 2.13
CA ASP A 46 -27.42 -0.03 1.38
C ASP A 46 -28.04 -1.22 0.61
N GLY A 47 -28.15 -2.37 1.26
CA GLY A 47 -28.74 -3.59 0.69
C GLY A 47 -27.87 -4.32 -0.34
N LYS A 48 -26.68 -3.81 -0.68
CA LYS A 48 -25.76 -4.44 -1.64
C LYS A 48 -24.50 -4.98 -0.95
N ARG A 49 -24.07 -6.19 -1.33
CA ARG A 49 -22.80 -6.78 -0.88
C ARG A 49 -21.62 -6.04 -1.52
N ARG A 50 -20.69 -5.57 -0.69
CA ARG A 50 -19.54 -4.73 -1.09
C ARG A 50 -18.28 -5.12 -0.34
N THR A 51 -17.12 -4.81 -0.91
CA THR A 51 -15.82 -4.88 -0.25
C THR A 51 -15.41 -3.51 0.25
N THR A 52 -14.56 -3.49 1.28
CA THR A 52 -14.02 -2.26 1.85
C THR A 52 -12.52 -2.40 2.09
N LEU A 53 -11.82 -1.27 2.03
CA LEU A 53 -10.46 -1.13 2.49
C LEU A 53 -10.45 -0.08 3.60
N SER A 54 -10.00 -0.46 4.80
CA SER A 54 -10.03 0.39 6.00
C SER A 54 -11.43 0.95 6.34
N GLY A 55 -12.50 0.24 5.97
CA GLY A 55 -13.89 0.63 6.23
C GLY A 55 -14.53 1.50 5.13
N ILE A 56 -13.80 1.83 4.07
CA ILE A 56 -14.33 2.58 2.92
C ILE A 56 -14.58 1.64 1.76
N SER A 57 -15.80 1.66 1.22
CA SER A 57 -16.13 1.07 -0.08
C SER A 57 -16.02 2.15 -1.14
N PHE A 58 -14.99 2.06 -1.99
CA PHE A 58 -14.70 3.09 -2.97
C PHE A 58 -15.82 3.20 -4.01
N VAL A 59 -16.25 4.44 -4.28
CA VAL A 59 -17.24 4.75 -5.32
C VAL A 59 -16.53 5.46 -6.46
N ASN A 60 -16.71 4.98 -7.69
CA ASN A 60 -16.18 5.67 -8.85
C ASN A 60 -16.96 6.99 -9.05
N PRO A 61 -16.27 8.15 -9.05
CA PRO A 61 -16.93 9.42 -9.34
C PRO A 61 -17.32 9.50 -10.82
N ALA A 62 -18.36 10.29 -11.13
CA ALA A 62 -18.77 10.52 -12.52
C ALA A 62 -17.71 11.28 -13.34
N THR A 63 -16.94 12.16 -12.69
CA THR A 63 -15.80 12.86 -13.29
C THR A 63 -14.49 12.20 -12.87
N PRO A 64 -13.57 11.85 -13.80
CA PRO A 64 -12.27 11.29 -13.46
C PRO A 64 -11.48 12.18 -12.49
N ILE A 65 -10.93 11.58 -11.42
CA ILE A 65 -10.27 12.31 -10.31
C ILE A 65 -9.17 13.25 -10.82
N ARG A 66 -8.34 12.80 -11.76
CA ARG A 66 -7.25 13.62 -12.33
C ARG A 66 -7.77 14.86 -13.06
N LEU A 67 -8.89 14.74 -13.78
CA LEU A 67 -9.50 15.89 -14.46
C LEU A 67 -10.17 16.82 -13.45
N ALA A 68 -10.86 16.25 -12.45
CA ALA A 68 -11.46 17.04 -11.38
C ALA A 68 -10.42 17.87 -10.62
N ASP A 69 -9.26 17.29 -10.29
CA ASP A 69 -8.14 17.99 -9.65
C ASP A 69 -7.56 19.07 -10.56
N GLN A 70 -7.24 18.74 -11.82
CA GLN A 70 -6.68 19.67 -12.81
C GLN A 70 -7.57 20.90 -13.04
N PHE A 71 -8.89 20.71 -13.12
CA PHE A 71 -9.87 21.78 -13.35
C PHE A 71 -10.51 22.30 -12.06
N LYS A 72 -10.02 21.89 -10.88
CA LYS A 72 -10.48 22.34 -9.55
C LYS A 72 -11.98 22.15 -9.30
N VAL A 73 -12.56 21.07 -9.83
CA VAL A 73 -13.97 20.71 -9.66
C VAL A 73 -14.19 20.21 -8.22
N LYS A 74 -15.00 20.94 -7.45
CA LYS A 74 -15.28 20.62 -6.04
C LYS A 74 -16.29 19.47 -5.91
N GLY A 75 -16.17 18.70 -4.83
CA GLY A 75 -17.15 17.67 -4.45
C GLY A 75 -17.01 16.32 -5.17
N VAL A 76 -16.02 16.15 -6.06
CA VAL A 76 -15.81 14.90 -6.81
C VAL A 76 -15.14 13.82 -5.96
N TYR A 77 -14.18 14.21 -5.12
CA TYR A 77 -13.44 13.33 -4.22
C TYR A 77 -13.08 14.06 -2.93
N LYS A 78 -12.63 13.30 -1.93
CA LYS A 78 -12.09 13.82 -0.66
C LYS A 78 -10.70 13.28 -0.42
N LEU A 79 -9.84 14.09 0.18
CA LEU A 79 -8.46 13.74 0.56
C LEU A 79 -8.39 13.27 2.02
N ASP A 80 -9.37 12.48 2.45
CA ASP A 80 -9.59 12.08 3.85
C ASP A 80 -9.44 10.57 4.06
N PHE A 81 -8.74 9.87 3.16
CA PHE A 81 -8.57 8.43 3.31
C PHE A 81 -7.77 8.14 4.57
N PRO A 82 -8.26 7.27 5.47
CA PRO A 82 -7.70 7.14 6.79
C PRO A 82 -6.39 6.36 6.76
N SER A 83 -5.39 6.84 7.50
CA SER A 83 -4.09 6.16 7.65
C SER A 83 -4.16 4.88 8.49
N ARG A 84 -5.23 4.71 9.27
CA ARG A 84 -5.53 3.49 10.05
C ARG A 84 -6.98 3.09 9.81
N PRO A 85 -7.35 1.81 10.03
CA PRO A 85 -8.72 1.35 9.78
C PRO A 85 -9.75 2.12 10.59
N LEU A 86 -10.87 2.51 9.97
CA LEU A 86 -11.95 3.19 10.67
C LEU A 86 -12.57 2.31 11.76
N THR A 87 -12.86 2.94 12.91
CA THR A 87 -13.69 2.36 13.96
C THR A 87 -15.14 2.76 13.70
N GLY A 88 -15.99 1.80 13.35
CA GLY A 88 -17.42 2.07 13.10
C GLY A 88 -17.97 1.35 11.87
N PRO A 89 -19.21 1.69 11.47
CA PRO A 89 -19.84 1.11 10.30
C PRO A 89 -19.10 1.51 9.02
N PRO A 90 -18.97 0.59 8.05
CA PRO A 90 -18.37 0.90 6.77
C PRO A 90 -19.23 1.90 6.00
N LYS A 91 -18.58 2.76 5.20
CA LYS A 91 -19.25 3.77 4.37
C LYS A 91 -18.82 3.71 2.92
N MET A 92 -19.67 4.23 2.04
CA MET A 92 -19.37 4.41 0.62
C MET A 92 -18.87 5.83 0.36
N GLU A 93 -17.70 5.97 -0.26
CA GLU A 93 -17.13 7.28 -0.50
C GLU A 93 -16.07 7.27 -1.60
N THR A 94 -15.88 8.41 -2.27
CA THR A 94 -14.73 8.68 -3.16
C THR A 94 -13.60 9.32 -2.35
N SER A 95 -13.01 8.55 -1.44
CA SER A 95 -11.91 9.00 -0.58
C SER A 95 -10.56 8.58 -1.16
N VAL A 96 -9.59 9.48 -1.15
CA VAL A 96 -8.28 9.33 -1.79
C VAL A 96 -7.18 9.62 -0.78
N ILE A 97 -6.11 8.82 -0.82
CA ILE A 97 -4.90 9.07 -0.03
C ILE A 97 -4.18 10.28 -0.60
N ASN A 98 -3.96 11.30 0.23
CA ASN A 98 -3.15 12.45 -0.14
C ASN A 98 -1.67 12.12 0.05
N GLY A 99 -0.92 12.01 -1.04
CA GLY A 99 0.50 11.70 -0.98
C GLY A 99 1.38 12.93 -1.05
N THR A 100 2.40 12.99 -0.19
CA THR A 100 3.40 14.05 -0.24
C THR A 100 4.34 13.83 -1.43
N PHE A 101 4.58 14.88 -2.24
CA PHE A 101 5.57 14.82 -3.32
C PHE A 101 6.95 14.44 -2.78
N ARG A 102 7.57 13.40 -3.36
CA ARG A 102 8.83 12.79 -2.88
C ARG A 102 8.76 12.20 -1.47
N GLY A 103 7.56 11.98 -0.94
CA GLY A 103 7.35 11.20 0.28
C GLY A 103 7.74 9.74 0.09
N PHE A 104 8.13 9.08 1.19
CA PHE A 104 8.41 7.65 1.23
C PHE A 104 7.40 6.97 2.14
N MET A 105 6.44 6.28 1.52
CA MET A 105 5.30 5.68 2.21
C MET A 105 5.57 4.23 2.60
N GLU A 106 5.16 3.88 3.81
CA GLU A 106 5.04 2.49 4.24
C GLU A 106 3.57 2.09 4.27
N VAL A 107 3.21 1.06 3.49
CA VAL A 107 1.85 0.55 3.42
C VAL A 107 1.80 -0.85 3.98
N ILE A 108 1.08 -1.02 5.08
CA ILE A 108 0.83 -2.29 5.73
C ILE A 108 -0.52 -2.80 5.24
N LEU A 109 -0.52 -3.91 4.53
CA LEU A 109 -1.73 -4.57 4.03
C LEU A 109 -2.11 -5.69 5.00
N GLN A 110 -3.18 -5.50 5.77
CA GLN A 110 -3.70 -6.49 6.72
C GLN A 110 -4.96 -7.16 6.16
N ASN A 111 -4.84 -8.47 5.92
CA ASN A 111 -5.93 -9.30 5.45
C ASN A 111 -6.64 -10.04 6.58
N ASN A 112 -7.82 -9.54 6.96
CA ASN A 112 -8.70 -10.18 7.93
C ASN A 112 -9.85 -10.96 7.26
N ASP A 113 -9.73 -11.24 5.96
CA ASP A 113 -10.61 -12.18 5.25
C ASP A 113 -9.95 -13.57 5.19
N THR A 114 -10.71 -14.61 4.85
CA THR A 114 -10.20 -15.97 4.63
C THR A 114 -9.65 -16.17 3.23
N LYS A 115 -9.87 -15.21 2.33
CA LYS A 115 -9.42 -15.24 0.94
C LYS A 115 -8.16 -14.41 0.75
N VAL A 116 -7.23 -14.94 -0.06
CA VAL A 116 -6.04 -14.19 -0.52
C VAL A 116 -6.50 -12.97 -1.31
N GLN A 117 -5.89 -11.81 -1.03
CA GLN A 117 -6.15 -10.56 -1.73
C GLN A 117 -4.91 -10.15 -2.52
N THR A 118 -5.11 -9.71 -3.76
CA THR A 118 -4.02 -9.21 -4.60
C THR A 118 -4.09 -7.69 -4.66
N TYR A 119 -2.99 -7.02 -4.32
CA TYR A 119 -2.87 -5.58 -4.33
C TYR A 119 -1.93 -5.15 -5.44
N HIS A 120 -2.40 -4.24 -6.29
CA HIS A 120 -1.63 -3.65 -7.37
C HIS A 120 -1.54 -2.13 -7.19
N LEU A 121 -0.34 -1.57 -7.33
CA LEU A 121 -0.11 -0.13 -7.31
C LEU A 121 0.22 0.34 -8.72
N SER A 122 -0.68 1.13 -9.31
CA SER A 122 -0.46 1.70 -10.64
C SER A 122 0.49 2.90 -10.59
N GLY A 123 1.39 2.98 -11.56
CA GLY A 123 2.32 4.12 -11.73
C GLY A 123 3.58 4.06 -10.86
N TYR A 124 3.69 3.09 -9.94
CA TYR A 124 4.86 2.93 -9.07
C TYR A 124 5.22 1.45 -8.90
N ALA A 125 6.49 1.20 -8.59
CA ALA A 125 6.93 -0.05 -7.99
C ALA A 125 7.20 0.17 -6.50
N PHE A 126 7.08 -0.89 -5.71
CA PHE A 126 7.30 -0.89 -4.27
C PHE A 126 8.14 -2.10 -3.86
N PHE A 127 8.80 -1.99 -2.70
CA PHE A 127 9.55 -3.09 -2.11
C PHE A 127 8.69 -3.83 -1.10
N VAL A 128 8.58 -5.15 -1.24
CA VAL A 128 7.93 -5.98 -0.22
C VAL A 128 8.95 -6.25 0.88
N VAL A 129 8.91 -5.45 1.94
CA VAL A 129 9.90 -5.51 3.03
C VAL A 129 9.55 -6.55 4.09
N GLY A 130 8.28 -6.93 4.24
CA GLY A 130 7.84 -7.91 5.22
C GLY A 130 6.52 -8.54 4.83
N MET A 131 6.32 -9.78 5.27
CA MET A 131 5.09 -10.55 5.10
C MET A 131 5.05 -11.60 6.21
N ASP A 132 3.95 -11.63 6.96
CA ASP A 132 3.74 -12.59 8.04
C ASP A 132 2.24 -12.81 8.33
N TYR A 133 1.95 -13.83 9.12
CA TYR A 133 0.62 -14.07 9.67
C TYR A 133 0.39 -13.23 10.93
N GLY A 134 -0.88 -13.02 11.26
CA GLY A 134 -1.30 -12.28 12.44
C GLY A 134 -1.44 -10.78 12.19
N GLU A 135 -1.68 -10.04 13.28
CA GLU A 135 -1.80 -8.59 13.18
C GLU A 135 -0.43 -7.92 13.24
N TRP A 136 -0.21 -6.95 12.35
CA TRP A 136 1.01 -6.19 12.31
C TRP A 136 1.15 -5.33 13.56
N SER A 137 2.37 -5.23 14.08
CA SER A 137 2.74 -4.30 15.15
C SER A 137 4.07 -3.62 14.80
N GLU A 138 4.41 -2.56 15.53
CA GLU A 138 5.70 -1.87 15.38
C GLU A 138 6.91 -2.85 15.48
N ASN A 139 6.80 -3.87 16.33
CA ASN A 139 7.83 -4.90 16.50
C ASN A 139 8.05 -5.73 15.23
N SER A 140 7.05 -5.86 14.35
CA SER A 140 7.16 -6.57 13.08
C SER A 140 8.25 -5.98 12.16
N ARG A 141 8.58 -4.69 12.31
CA ARG A 141 9.65 -4.02 11.56
C ARG A 141 11.02 -4.65 11.76
N GLY A 142 11.24 -5.33 12.89
CA GLY A 142 12.49 -6.05 13.16
C GLY A 142 12.77 -7.18 12.16
N THR A 143 11.75 -7.65 11.44
CA THR A 143 11.87 -8.70 10.42
C THR A 143 11.99 -8.17 8.99
N TYR A 144 12.02 -6.84 8.81
CA TYR A 144 11.97 -6.25 7.48
C TYR A 144 13.25 -6.45 6.69
N ASN A 145 13.10 -6.90 5.45
CA ASN A 145 14.16 -6.83 4.46
C ASN A 145 14.32 -5.40 3.94
N LYS A 146 15.28 -4.68 4.52
CA LYS A 146 15.62 -3.30 4.18
C LYS A 146 16.83 -3.18 3.24
N TRP A 147 17.26 -4.29 2.63
CA TRP A 147 18.53 -4.36 1.91
C TRP A 147 18.38 -4.84 0.47
N ASP A 148 17.87 -6.05 0.26
CA ASP A 148 17.93 -6.76 -1.02
C ASP A 148 16.55 -7.21 -1.54
N GLY A 149 15.47 -6.56 -1.11
CA GLY A 149 14.13 -6.86 -1.58
C GLY A 149 13.93 -6.52 -3.06
N ILE A 150 13.14 -7.33 -3.76
CA ILE A 150 12.74 -7.04 -5.14
C ILE A 150 11.68 -5.94 -5.20
N ALA A 151 11.80 -5.03 -6.17
CA ALA A 151 10.74 -4.11 -6.53
C ALA A 151 9.62 -4.87 -7.28
N ARG A 152 8.36 -4.58 -6.94
CA ARG A 152 7.16 -5.17 -7.54
C ARG A 152 6.10 -4.10 -7.77
N SER A 153 5.16 -4.37 -8.66
CA SER A 153 3.93 -3.57 -8.81
C SER A 153 2.71 -4.26 -8.19
N THR A 154 2.84 -5.53 -7.81
CA THR A 154 1.74 -6.37 -7.30
C THR A 154 2.24 -7.30 -6.21
N THR A 155 1.43 -7.51 -5.16
CA THR A 155 1.66 -8.50 -4.10
C THR A 155 0.35 -9.19 -3.70
N GLN A 156 0.45 -10.41 -3.18
CA GLN A 156 -0.68 -11.25 -2.72
C GLN A 156 -0.50 -11.65 -1.26
#